data_AF-A0A535XZH9-F1
#
_entry.id   AF-A0A535XZH9-F1
#
_cell.length_a   1.000
_cell.length_b   1.000
_cell.length_c   1.000
_cell.angle_alpha   90.00
_cell.angle_beta   90.00
_cell.angle_gamma   90.00
#
_symmetry.space_group_name_H-M   'P 1'
#
loop_
_entity.id
_entity.type
_entity.pdbx_description
1 polymer ?
#
loop_
_entity_poly.entity_id
_entity_poly.type
_entity_poly.pdbx_seq_one_letter_code
_entity_poly.pdbx_strand_id
1 'polypeptide(L)' 'MIVIEWREYAEERTRPASTALLRLARLRRQRESAVASHDGAIYRHVEANLHWEVFQLLGNLRSIVYLLKPRQR' A
#
# COMPACT_ATOMS: atom_id res chain seq x y z
N MET A 1 12.44 4.12 18.47
CA MET A 1 10.97 4.18 18.63
C MET A 1 10.36 5.53 18.19
N ILE A 2 11.10 6.43 17.53
CA ILE A 2 10.56 7.74 17.11
C ILE A 2 9.94 7.65 15.70
N VAL A 3 10.58 6.92 14.77
CA VAL A 3 10.15 6.82 13.37
C VAL A 3 8.76 6.18 13.20
N ILE A 4 8.39 5.25 14.09
CA ILE A 4 7.09 4.56 14.04
C ILE A 4 5.96 5.51 14.44
N GLU A 5 6.12 6.25 15.54
CA GLU A 5 5.13 7.24 16.01
C GLU A 5 4.86 8.32 14.95
N TRP A 6 5.90 8.80 14.25
CA TRP A 6 5.72 9.74 13.14
C TRP A 6 4.92 9.14 11.98
N ARG A 7 5.11 7.85 11.68
CA ARG A 7 4.40 7.16 10.59
C ARG A 7 2.96 6.87 10.97
N GLU A 8 2.69 6.49 12.21
CA GLU A 8 1.34 6.35 12.75
C GLU A 8 0.61 7.70 12.75
N TYR A 9 1.24 8.76 13.24
CA TYR A 9 0.70 10.11 13.22
C TYR A 9 0.40 10.60 11.79
N ALA A 10 1.30 10.32 10.84
CA ALA A 10 1.06 10.66 9.43
C ALA A 10 -0.09 9.84 8.84
N GLU A 11 -0.22 8.56 9.21
CA GLU A 11 -1.31 7.68 8.78
C GLU A 11 -2.67 8.19 9.23
N GLU A 12 -2.80 8.60 10.49
CA GLU A 12 -4.06 9.11 11.04
C GLU A 12 -4.58 10.35 10.29
N ARG A 13 -3.66 11.20 9.81
CA ARG A 13 -4.00 12.51 9.21
C ARG A 13 -4.12 12.46 7.69
N THR A 14 -3.20 11.78 7.04
CA THR A 14 -3.03 11.82 5.58
C THR A 14 -3.21 10.46 4.91
N ARG A 15 -3.28 9.38 5.70
CA ARG A 15 -3.53 8.01 5.24
C ARG A 15 -2.62 7.54 4.09
N PRO A 16 -1.31 7.83 4.07
CA PRO A 16 -0.41 7.43 2.98
C PRO A 16 -0.43 5.92 2.73
N ALA A 17 -0.33 5.09 3.77
CA ALA A 17 -0.25 3.64 3.61
C ALA A 17 -1.60 3.05 3.19
N SER A 18 -2.71 3.50 3.80
CA SER A 18 -4.06 3.09 3.38
C SER A 18 -4.34 3.49 1.93
N THR A 19 -3.94 4.68 1.52
CA THR A 19 -4.06 5.16 0.14
C THR A 19 -3.20 4.32 -0.79
N ALA A 20 -1.96 3.99 -0.40
CA ALA A 20 -1.07 3.13 -1.17
C ALA A 20 -1.65 1.72 -1.34
N LEU A 21 -2.24 1.12 -0.30
CA LEU A 21 -2.93 -0.18 -0.38
C LEU A 21 -4.10 -0.15 -1.38
N LEU A 22 -4.94 0.88 -1.32
CA LEU A 22 -6.05 1.04 -2.26
C LEU A 22 -5.56 1.23 -3.70
N ARG A 23 -4.49 2.00 -3.89
CA ARG A 23 -3.85 2.20 -5.20
C ARG A 23 -3.24 0.91 -5.72
N LEU A 24 -2.56 0.14 -4.87
CA LEU A 24 -2.00 -1.17 -5.22
C LEU A 24 -3.11 -2.14 -5.66
N ALA A 25 -4.22 -2.20 -4.93
CA ALA A 25 -5.36 -3.03 -5.29
C ALA A 25 -5.99 -2.61 -6.63
N ARG A 26 -6.09 -1.30 -6.91
CA ARG A 26 -6.56 -0.79 -8.21
C ARG A 26 -5.58 -1.11 -9.33
N LEU A 27 -4.29 -0.87 -9.11
CA LEU A 27 -3.21 -1.15 -10.06
C LEU A 27 -3.16 -2.63 -10.45
N ARG A 28 -3.33 -3.54 -9.48
CA ARG A 28 -3.37 -4.99 -9.72
C ARG A 28 -4.61 -5.42 -10.49
N ARG A 29 -5.79 -4.86 -10.19
CA ARG A 29 -7.02 -5.13 -10.96
C ARG A 29 -6.93 -4.67 -12.41
N GLN A 30 -6.16 -3.62 -12.68
CA GLN A 30 -6.00 -3.05 -14.02
C GLN A 30 -4.65 -3.40 -14.66
N ARG A 31 -3.97 -4.44 -14.17
CA ARG A 31 -2.59 -4.76 -14.56
C ARG A 31 -2.38 -4.82 -16.06
N GLU A 32 -3.22 -5.58 -16.76
CA GLU A 32 -3.11 -5.78 -18.21
C GLU A 32 -3.24 -4.47 -18.98
N SER A 33 -4.25 -3.66 -18.66
CA SER A 33 -4.45 -2.35 -19.26
C SER A 33 -3.32 -1.36 -18.93
N ALA A 34 -2.85 -1.34 -17.68
CA ALA A 34 -1.79 -0.44 -17.25
C ALA A 34 -0.45 -0.74 -17.95
N VAL A 35 -0.09 -2.03 -18.09
CA VAL A 35 1.12 -2.46 -18.81
C VAL A 35 1.01 -2.15 -20.29
N ALA A 36 -0.16 -2.36 -20.90
CA ALA A 36 -0.39 -2.05 -22.31
C ALA A 36 -0.28 -0.54 -22.62
N SER A 37 -0.71 0.32 -21.70
CA SER A 37 -0.71 1.78 -21.92
C SER A 37 0.58 2.49 -21.51
N HIS A 38 1.34 1.99 -20.53
CA HIS A 38 2.45 2.72 -19.91
C HIS A 38 3.77 1.94 -19.86
N ASP A 39 3.90 0.82 -20.57
CA ASP A 39 5.05 -0.10 -20.48
C ASP A 39 5.19 -0.83 -19.12
N GLY A 40 5.71 -2.06 -19.20
CA GLY A 40 5.88 -2.93 -18.05
C GLY A 40 6.91 -2.44 -17.03
N ALA A 41 7.90 -1.64 -17.44
CA ALA A 41 8.87 -1.09 -16.51
C ALA A 41 8.25 -0.02 -15.59
N ILE A 42 7.41 0.86 -16.15
CA ILE A 42 6.71 1.89 -15.37
C ILE A 42 5.72 1.23 -14.41
N TYR A 43 4.99 0.20 -14.86
CA TYR A 43 4.11 -0.56 -13.97
C TYR A 43 4.85 -1.08 -12.73
N ARG A 44 5.99 -1.77 -12.94
CA ARG A 44 6.80 -2.32 -11.85
C ARG A 44 7.37 -1.24 -10.93
N HIS A 45 7.79 -0.11 -11.50
CA HIS A 45 8.29 1.00 -10.70
C HIS A 45 7.21 1.59 -9.79
N VAL A 46 6.01 1.82 -10.33
CA VAL A 46 4.86 2.31 -9.54
C VAL A 46 4.45 1.28 -8.48
N GLU A 47 4.39 -0.01 -8.84
CA GLU A 47 4.09 -1.08 -7.89
C GLU A 47 5.11 -1.14 -6.74
N ALA A 48 6.41 -1.04 -7.05
CA ALA A 48 7.49 -1.01 -6.05
C ALA A 48 7.39 0.20 -5.10
N ASN A 49 7.12 1.40 -5.63
CA ASN A 49 6.94 2.59 -4.81
C ASN A 49 5.74 2.46 -3.86
N LEU A 50 4.62 1.90 -4.34
CA LEU A 50 3.45 1.65 -3.50
C LEU A 50 3.75 0.61 -2.40
N HIS A 51 4.52 -0.42 -2.71
CA HIS A 51 4.99 -1.37 -1.71
C HIS A 51 5.88 -0.73 -0.65
N TRP A 52 6.78 0.17 -1.05
CA TRP A 52 7.63 0.89 -0.13
C TRP A 52 6.85 1.78 0.85
N GLU A 53 5.84 2.52 0.37
CA GLU A 53 4.97 3.33 1.23
C GLU A 53 4.23 2.48 2.29
N VAL A 54 3.76 1.30 1.88
CA VAL A 54 3.12 0.36 2.81
C VAL A 54 4.13 -0.21 3.80
N PHE A 55 5.34 -0.55 3.35
CA PHE A 55 6.39 -1.10 4.21
C PHE A 55 6.87 -0.11 5.28
N GLN A 56 6.92 1.19 4.97
CA GLN A 56 7.34 2.21 5.94
C GLN A 56 6.43 2.28 7.17
N LEU A 57 5.15 1.89 7.04
CA LEU A 57 4.22 1.75 8.16
C LEU A 57 4.19 0.31 8.69
N LEU A 58 3.85 -0.66 7.83
CA LEU A 58 3.59 -2.05 8.24
C LEU A 58 4.85 -2.89 8.47
N GLY A 59 5.97 -2.56 7.84
CA GLY A 59 7.23 -3.30 7.98
C GLY A 59 7.92 -3.05 9.33
N ASN A 60 7.58 -1.93 9.98
CA ASN A 60 8.04 -1.61 11.34
C ASN A 60 7.08 -2.13 12.41
N LEU A 61 5.80 -2.28 12.08
CA LEU A 61 4.83 -3.00 12.88
C LEU A 61 5.12 -4.51 12.71
N ARG A 62 4.92 -5.34 13.73
CA ARG A 62 5.21 -6.78 13.65
C ARG A 62 4.61 -7.37 12.36
N SER A 63 5.26 -8.37 11.76
CA SER A 63 4.91 -9.02 10.48
C SER A 63 3.54 -9.72 10.43
N ILE A 64 2.67 -9.49 11.43
CA ILE A 64 1.37 -10.11 11.60
C ILE A 64 0.32 -9.02 11.42
N VAL A 65 -0.36 -9.04 10.27
CA VAL A 65 -1.49 -8.15 9.99
C VAL A 65 -2.77 -8.97 10.15
N TYR A 66 -3.63 -8.55 11.08
CA TYR A 66 -4.95 -9.16 11.26
C TYR A 66 -5.94 -8.52 10.29
N LEU A 67 -6.44 -9.30 9.32
CA LEU A 67 -7.50 -8.87 8.44
C LEU A 67 -8.85 -9.16 9.09
N LEU A 68 -9.58 -8.12 9.50
CA LEU A 68 -10.95 -8.27 9.97
C LEU A 68 -11.86 -8.59 8.77
N LYS A 69 -12.47 -9.79 8.77
CA LYS A 69 -13.53 -10.13 7.82
C LYS A 69 -14.84 -9.47 8.25
N PRO A 70 -15.58 -8.80 7.34
CA PRO A 70 -16.93 -8.37 7.65
C PRO A 70 -17.80 -9.60 7.94
N ARG A 71 -18.62 -9.49 8.99
CA ARG A 71 -19.58 -10.53 9.38
C ARG A 71 -20.63 -10.64 8.26
N GLN A 72 -20.57 -11.71 7.48
CA GLN A 72 -21.64 -12.05 6.54
C GLN A 72 -22.93 -12.22 7.35
N ARG A 73 -23.95 -11.44 6.98
CA ARG A 73 -25.30 -11.55 7.50
C ARG A 73 -26.19 -12.13 6.41
#